data_AF-A0A850XZB3-F1
#
_entry.id   AF-A0A850XZB3-F1
#
_cell.length_a   1.000
_cell.length_b   1.000
_cell.length_c   1.000
_cell.angle_alpha   90.00
_cell.angle_beta   90.00
_cell.angle_gamma   90.00
#
_symmetry.space_group_name_H-M   'P 1'
#
loop_
_entity.id
_entity.type
_entity.pdbx_description
1 polymer ?
#
loop_
_entity_poly.entity_id
_entity_poly.type
_entity_poly.pdbx_seq_one_letter_code
_entity_poly.pdbx_strand_id
1 'polypeptide(L)'
;PSPQVTPNCRVALRNDSYTLHKILPNKVDPLVSLMMVEKVPDSTYEMIGGLDKQIKEIKEVIELPVKHPELFEALGIAQPKASAAGGGQCLGGVLLYGPPGTGKTLLARAVAHHTDCTFIRVSGSELVQKFIGE
;
A
#
# COMPACT_ATOMS: atom_id res chain seq x y z
N PRO A 1 17.99 27.25 -12.14
CA PRO A 1 17.57 26.17 -11.22
C PRO A 1 17.55 24.82 -11.94
N SER A 2 18.64 24.05 -11.85
CA SER A 2 18.72 22.71 -12.43
C SER A 2 17.66 21.79 -11.79
N PRO A 3 16.83 21.10 -12.58
CA PRO A 3 15.87 20.14 -12.04
C PRO A 3 16.64 19.01 -11.34
N GLN A 4 16.27 18.69 -10.10
CA GLN A 4 16.83 17.58 -9.34
C GLN A 4 16.35 16.26 -9.97
N VAL A 5 17.10 15.75 -10.94
CA VAL A 5 16.80 14.47 -11.61
C VAL A 5 17.38 13.34 -10.78
N THR A 6 16.53 12.42 -10.35
CA THR A 6 16.96 11.16 -9.72
C THR A 6 17.12 10.05 -10.76
N PRO A 7 18.02 9.07 -10.54
CA PRO A 7 18.12 7.89 -11.39
C PRO A 7 16.76 7.19 -11.53
N ASN A 8 16.45 6.65 -12.72
CA ASN A 8 15.16 6.04 -13.12
C ASN A 8 13.97 7.00 -13.31
N CYS A 9 14.18 8.31 -13.21
CA CYS A 9 13.13 9.28 -13.50
C CYS A 9 12.91 9.44 -15.01
N ARG A 10 11.64 9.47 -15.44
CA ARG A 10 11.28 9.67 -16.85
C ARG A 10 11.32 11.16 -17.17
N VAL A 11 12.00 11.54 -18.25
CA VAL A 11 12.09 12.94 -18.69
C VAL A 11 11.67 13.07 -20.15
N ALA A 12 10.93 14.13 -20.46
CA ALA A 12 10.65 14.55 -21.81
C ALA A 12 11.82 15.40 -22.30
N LEU A 13 12.42 14.97 -23.41
CA LEU A 13 13.47 15.70 -24.13
C LEU A 13 12.86 16.38 -25.35
N ARG A 14 13.39 17.56 -25.71
CA ARG A 14 13.02 18.20 -26.97
C ARG A 14 13.69 17.48 -28.15
N ASN A 15 12.93 17.21 -29.22
CA ASN A 15 13.37 16.36 -30.34
C ASN A 15 14.48 17.00 -31.21
N ASP A 16 14.59 18.32 -31.20
CA ASP A 16 15.54 19.12 -31.97
C ASP A 16 16.86 19.40 -31.21
N SER A 17 16.78 19.63 -29.89
CA SER A 17 17.91 20.13 -29.10
C SER A 17 18.33 19.21 -27.94
N TYR A 18 17.70 18.03 -27.81
CA TYR A 18 17.89 17.05 -26.71
C TYR A 18 17.95 17.68 -25.31
N THR A 19 17.30 18.83 -25.15
CA THR A 19 17.31 19.57 -23.89
C THR A 19 16.17 19.05 -23.01
N LEU A 20 16.43 18.96 -21.71
CA LEU A 20 15.44 18.52 -20.73
C LEU A 20 14.28 19.52 -20.69
N HIS A 21 13.11 19.09 -21.15
CA HIS A 21 11.92 19.92 -21.22
C HIS A 21 11.06 19.80 -19.96
N LYS A 22 10.76 18.56 -19.54
CA LYS A 22 9.91 18.31 -18.37
C LYS A 22 10.19 16.93 -17.77
N ILE A 23 10.01 16.80 -16.47
CA ILE A 23 9.98 15.50 -15.80
C ILE A 23 8.57 14.91 -15.94
N LEU A 24 8.48 13.68 -16.42
CA LEU A 24 7.24 12.92 -16.54
C LEU A 24 6.96 12.17 -15.22
N PRO A 25 5.68 12.01 -14.84
CA PRO A 25 5.33 11.17 -13.70
C PRO A 25 5.78 9.73 -13.95
N ASN A 26 6.07 9.01 -12.86
CA ASN A 26 6.37 7.58 -12.94
C ASN A 26 5.20 6.83 -13.57
N LYS A 27 5.51 5.89 -14.46
CA LYS A 27 4.51 5.00 -15.04
C LYS A 27 4.06 4.03 -13.95
N VAL A 28 2.82 4.19 -13.52
CA VAL A 28 2.07 3.12 -12.88
C VAL A 28 1.45 2.29 -13.99
N ASP A 29 1.60 0.96 -13.92
CA ASP A 29 0.97 0.10 -14.91
C ASP A 29 -0.54 0.16 -14.78
N PRO A 30 -1.27 0.28 -15.91
CA PRO A 30 -2.73 0.42 -15.88
C PRO A 30 -3.43 -0.71 -15.11
N LEU A 31 -2.83 -1.90 -15.12
CA LEU A 31 -3.31 -3.08 -14.40
C LEU A 31 -3.32 -2.86 -12.88
N VAL A 32 -2.32 -2.16 -12.34
CA VAL A 32 -2.28 -1.78 -10.92
C VAL A 32 -3.36 -0.76 -10.62
N SER A 33 -3.56 0.24 -11.50
CA SER A 33 -4.65 1.20 -11.36
C SER A 33 -6.03 0.54 -11.39
N LEU A 34 -6.20 -0.55 -12.13
CA LEU A 34 -7.45 -1.35 -12.15
C LEU A 34 -7.65 -2.21 -10.89
N MET A 35 -6.56 -2.58 -10.20
CA MET A 35 -6.62 -3.33 -8.92
C MET A 35 -6.89 -2.43 -7.72
N MET A 36 -6.68 -1.12 -7.86
CA MET A 36 -7.08 -0.14 -6.86
C MET A 36 -8.61 -0.13 -6.77
N VAL A 37 -9.13 -0.47 -5.61
CA VAL A 37 -10.57 -0.44 -5.38
C VAL A 37 -10.98 1.02 -5.16
N GLU A 38 -11.69 1.62 -6.13
CA GLU A 38 -12.11 3.04 -6.09
C GLU A 38 -13.00 3.39 -4.89
N LYS A 39 -13.77 2.42 -4.38
CA LYS A 39 -14.57 2.59 -3.16
C LYS A 39 -14.47 1.35 -2.29
N VAL A 40 -13.85 1.50 -1.12
CA VAL A 40 -13.94 0.51 -0.06
C VAL A 40 -15.42 0.40 0.31
N PRO A 41 -16.03 -0.80 0.31
CA PRO A 41 -17.41 -0.94 0.77
C PRO A 41 -17.51 -0.47 2.23
N ASP A 42 -18.64 0.14 2.61
CA ASP A 42 -18.94 0.63 3.97
C ASP A 42 -19.08 -0.54 4.97
N SER A 43 -17.97 -1.24 5.20
CA SER A 43 -17.85 -2.34 6.14
C SER A 43 -17.32 -1.77 7.45
N THR A 44 -18.15 -1.73 8.47
CA THR A 44 -17.71 -1.31 9.81
C THR A 44 -17.25 -2.52 10.62
N TYR A 45 -16.43 -2.29 11.65
CA TYR A 45 -16.03 -3.36 12.59
C TYR A 45 -17.23 -4.00 13.30
N GLU A 46 -18.35 -3.29 13.41
CA GLU A 46 -19.60 -3.78 14.02
C GLU A 46 -20.23 -4.95 13.24
N MET A 47 -19.96 -5.04 11.93
CA MET A 47 -20.41 -6.18 11.12
C MET A 47 -19.60 -7.46 11.37
N ILE A 48 -18.53 -7.40 12.15
CA ILE A 48 -17.64 -8.53 12.43
C ILE A 48 -17.94 -9.09 13.81
N GLY A 49 -18.67 -10.20 13.86
CA GLY A 49 -19.03 -10.85 15.13
C GLY A 49 -17.88 -11.66 15.74
N GLY A 50 -17.63 -11.47 17.04
CA GLY A 50 -16.85 -12.39 17.89
C GLY A 50 -15.34 -12.44 17.66
N LEU A 51 -14.78 -11.50 16.90
CA LEU A 51 -13.35 -11.42 16.56
C LEU A 51 -12.66 -10.21 17.22
N ASP A 52 -13.14 -9.77 18.39
CA ASP A 52 -12.68 -8.54 19.04
C ASP A 52 -11.18 -8.52 19.32
N LYS A 53 -10.60 -9.66 19.70
CA LYS A 53 -9.15 -9.79 19.95
C LYS A 53 -8.35 -9.56 18.69
N GLN A 54 -8.74 -10.21 17.59
CA GLN A 54 -8.06 -10.13 16.29
C GLN A 54 -8.23 -8.72 15.69
N ILE A 55 -9.40 -8.12 15.84
CA ILE A 55 -9.64 -6.73 15.44
C ILE A 55 -8.68 -5.80 16.20
N LYS A 56 -8.53 -5.98 17.51
CA LYS A 56 -7.64 -5.16 18.34
C LYS A 56 -6.18 -5.29 17.90
N GLU A 57 -5.68 -6.50 17.67
CA GLU A 57 -4.30 -6.72 17.20
C GLU A 57 -4.04 -6.03 15.86
N ILE A 58 -4.97 -6.14 14.90
CA ILE A 58 -4.82 -5.49 13.59
C ILE A 58 -4.85 -3.97 13.71
N LYS A 59 -5.71 -3.43 14.58
CA LYS A 59 -5.75 -1.98 14.84
C LYS A 59 -4.44 -1.46 15.39
N GLU A 60 -3.82 -2.20 16.31
CA GLU A 60 -2.51 -1.81 16.86
C GLU A 60 -1.39 -1.89 15.81
N VAL A 61 -1.44 -2.87 14.89
CA VAL A 61 -0.42 -3.01 13.85
C VAL A 61 -0.61 -2.03 12.68
N ILE A 62 -1.85 -1.71 12.31
CA ILE A 62 -2.16 -0.91 11.12
C ILE A 62 -2.62 0.51 11.46
N GLU A 63 -3.61 0.68 12.36
CA GLU A 63 -4.13 2.02 12.67
C GLU A 63 -3.15 2.86 13.50
N LEU A 64 -2.46 2.24 14.47
CA LEU A 64 -1.54 2.94 15.36
C LEU A 64 -0.40 3.67 14.61
N PRO A 65 0.35 3.02 13.68
CA PRO A 65 1.40 3.71 12.95
C PRO A 65 0.88 4.73 11.93
N VAL A 66 -0.36 4.56 11.43
CA VAL A 66 -0.98 5.50 10.48
C VAL A 66 -1.46 6.76 11.21
N LYS A 67 -2.05 6.63 12.41
CA LYS A 67 -2.62 7.76 13.16
C LYS A 67 -1.60 8.51 14.01
N HIS A 68 -0.62 7.81 14.59
CA HIS A 68 0.34 8.38 15.55
C HIS A 68 1.78 8.08 15.17
N PRO A 69 2.28 8.66 14.06
CA PRO A 69 3.66 8.46 13.66
C PRO A 69 4.66 9.00 14.69
N GLU A 70 4.31 10.06 15.42
CA GLU A 70 5.19 10.67 16.43
C GLU A 70 5.59 9.72 17.57
N LEU A 71 4.72 8.78 17.95
CA LEU A 71 5.00 7.82 19.02
C LEU A 71 6.13 6.86 18.65
N PHE A 72 6.20 6.47 17.38
CA PHE A 72 7.24 5.57 16.89
C PHE A 72 8.58 6.31 16.73
N GLU A 73 8.56 7.56 16.28
CA GLU A 73 9.78 8.39 16.20
C GLU A 73 10.36 8.66 17.61
N ALA A 74 9.52 8.93 18.61
CA ALA A 74 9.94 9.17 19.98
C ALA A 74 10.51 7.93 20.69
N LEU A 75 10.00 6.74 20.36
CA LEU A 75 10.49 5.47 20.90
C LEU A 75 11.78 4.98 20.20
N GLY A 76 12.24 5.65 19.14
CA GLY A 76 13.39 5.23 18.34
C GLY A 76 13.18 3.90 17.61
N ILE A 77 11.94 3.42 17.56
CA ILE A 77 11.55 2.24 16.81
C ILE A 77 11.34 2.71 15.38
N ALA A 78 12.06 2.11 14.42
CA ALA A 78 11.88 2.43 13.02
C ALA A 78 10.40 2.34 12.67
N GLN A 79 9.80 3.48 12.32
CA GLN A 79 8.47 3.49 11.74
C GLN A 79 8.49 2.53 10.55
N PRO A 80 7.45 1.69 10.35
CA PRO A 80 7.27 0.97 9.09
C PRO A 80 6.90 1.97 7.99
N LYS A 81 7.80 2.92 7.70
CA LYS A 81 7.69 3.79 6.54
C LYS A 81 7.98 2.91 5.34
N ALA A 82 7.02 2.89 4.42
CA ALA A 82 7.19 2.51 3.02
C ALA A 82 8.27 3.34 2.28
N SER A 83 9.09 4.14 2.97
CA SER A 83 10.23 4.86 2.41
C SER A 83 11.38 3.87 2.19
N ALA A 84 11.28 3.19 1.05
CA ALA A 84 12.37 2.51 0.38
C ALA A 84 13.59 3.45 0.26
N ALA A 85 14.58 3.26 1.12
CA ALA A 85 15.93 3.76 0.90
C ALA A 85 16.94 2.92 1.71
N GLY A 86 17.14 1.68 1.26
CA GLY A 86 18.29 0.86 1.64
C GLY A 86 18.08 -0.07 2.85
N GLY A 87 18.10 -1.38 2.57
CA GLY A 87 18.37 -2.41 3.58
C GLY A 87 17.15 -2.95 4.33
N GLY A 88 16.49 -3.96 3.73
CA GLY A 88 16.07 -5.17 4.45
C GLY A 88 15.28 -5.06 5.75
N GLN A 89 14.52 -4.01 6.02
CA GLN A 89 13.57 -4.03 7.13
C GLN A 89 12.23 -4.58 6.64
N CYS A 90 12.07 -5.89 6.81
CA CYS A 90 10.83 -6.59 6.50
C CYS A 90 9.69 -5.99 7.33
N LEU A 91 8.76 -5.34 6.63
CA LEU A 91 7.54 -4.79 7.18
C LEU A 91 6.68 -5.92 7.73
N GLY A 92 6.20 -5.78 8.96
CA GLY A 92 5.24 -6.69 9.57
C GLY A 92 3.94 -6.70 8.77
N GLY A 93 3.76 -7.71 7.92
CA GLY A 93 2.49 -8.00 7.29
C GLY A 93 1.58 -8.76 8.26
N VAL A 94 0.29 -8.47 8.24
CA VAL A 94 -0.71 -9.27 8.96
C VAL A 94 -1.11 -10.46 8.08
N LEU A 95 -0.89 -11.68 8.57
CA LEU A 95 -1.38 -12.89 7.94
C LEU A 95 -2.71 -13.33 8.58
N LEU A 96 -3.80 -13.24 7.82
CA LEU A 96 -5.11 -13.75 8.24
C LEU A 96 -5.29 -15.19 7.79
N TYR A 97 -5.33 -16.14 8.73
CA TYR A 97 -5.53 -17.56 8.43
C TYR A 97 -6.74 -18.16 9.15
N GLY A 98 -7.14 -19.38 8.78
CA GLY A 98 -8.23 -20.15 9.41
C GLY A 98 -9.34 -20.57 8.42
N PRO A 99 -10.41 -21.22 8.90
CA PRO A 99 -11.45 -21.78 8.05
C PRO A 99 -12.19 -20.71 7.22
N PRO A 100 -12.74 -21.08 6.04
CA PRO A 100 -13.53 -20.18 5.21
C PRO A 100 -14.80 -19.75 5.96
N GLY A 101 -15.30 -18.54 5.66
CA GLY A 101 -16.51 -17.99 6.29
C GLY A 101 -16.31 -17.26 7.62
N THR A 102 -15.08 -17.19 8.15
CA THR A 102 -14.75 -16.44 9.38
C THR A 102 -14.52 -14.93 9.18
N GLY A 103 -14.96 -14.36 8.05
CA GLY A 103 -14.92 -12.91 7.86
C GLY A 103 -13.54 -12.27 7.60
N LYS A 104 -12.48 -13.02 7.31
CA LYS A 104 -11.13 -12.47 7.03
C LYS A 104 -11.11 -11.36 5.97
N THR A 105 -11.80 -11.59 4.85
CA THR A 105 -11.91 -10.60 3.77
C THR A 105 -12.73 -9.38 4.19
N LEU A 106 -13.72 -9.57 5.07
CA LEU A 106 -14.55 -8.49 5.60
C LEU A 106 -13.74 -7.64 6.57
N LEU A 107 -12.92 -8.27 7.42
CA LEU A 107 -11.97 -7.61 8.31
C LEU A 107 -10.97 -6.72 7.56
N ALA A 108 -10.36 -7.23 6.49
CA ALA A 108 -9.44 -6.43 5.67
C ALA A 108 -10.11 -5.20 5.05
N ARG A 109 -11.38 -5.33 4.61
CA ARG A 109 -12.16 -4.21 4.07
C ARG A 109 -12.54 -3.20 5.16
N ALA A 110 -12.94 -3.67 6.33
CA ALA A 110 -13.32 -2.80 7.45
C ALA A 110 -12.14 -1.98 7.97
N VAL A 111 -10.95 -2.57 8.02
CA VAL A 111 -9.72 -1.85 8.37
C VAL A 111 -9.43 -0.75 7.35
N ALA A 112 -9.50 -1.07 6.05
CA ALA A 112 -9.24 -0.09 5.00
C ALA A 112 -10.24 1.09 5.02
N HIS A 113 -11.51 0.81 5.33
CA HIS A 113 -12.54 1.83 5.50
C HIS A 113 -12.25 2.74 6.70
N HIS A 114 -11.88 2.17 7.84
CA HIS A 114 -11.58 2.94 9.05
C HIS A 114 -10.28 3.75 9.00
N THR A 115 -9.33 3.37 8.15
CA THR A 115 -8.05 4.08 7.99
C THR A 115 -8.04 5.09 6.85
N ASP A 116 -9.14 5.26 6.12
CA ASP A 116 -9.22 6.11 4.91
C ASP A 116 -8.06 5.86 3.92
N CYS A 117 -7.64 4.59 3.81
CA CYS A 117 -6.50 4.20 2.99
C CYS A 117 -6.97 3.57 1.67
N THR A 118 -6.15 3.72 0.62
CA THR A 118 -6.39 3.05 -0.66
C THR A 118 -6.29 1.54 -0.48
N PHE A 119 -7.41 0.84 -0.72
CA PHE A 119 -7.44 -0.62 -0.69
C PHE A 119 -7.09 -1.20 -2.07
N ILE A 120 -6.00 -1.96 -2.15
CA ILE A 120 -5.60 -2.64 -3.38
C ILE A 120 -5.87 -4.14 -3.19
N ARG A 121 -6.81 -4.68 -3.95
CA ARG A 121 -7.13 -6.11 -3.92
C ARG A 121 -6.38 -6.80 -5.04
N VAL A 122 -5.39 -7.60 -4.67
CA VAL A 122 -4.64 -8.43 -5.63
C VAL A 122 -4.98 -9.89 -5.39
N SER A 123 -5.43 -10.58 -6.44
CA SER A 123 -5.62 -12.03 -6.42
C SER A 123 -4.38 -12.70 -7.01
N GLY A 124 -3.89 -13.80 -6.43
CA GLY A 124 -2.69 -14.48 -6.93
C GLY A 124 -2.82 -14.92 -8.40
N SER A 125 -4.04 -15.27 -8.84
CA SER A 125 -4.33 -15.60 -10.24
C SER A 125 -4.20 -14.40 -11.19
N GLU A 126 -4.36 -13.17 -10.71
CA GLU A 126 -4.20 -11.95 -11.51
C GLU A 126 -2.72 -11.59 -11.71
N LEU A 127 -1.82 -12.09 -10.85
CA LEU A 127 -0.37 -11.91 -10.97
C LEU A 127 0.30 -12.90 -11.93
N VAL A 128 -0.41 -13.95 -12.34
CA VAL A 128 0.11 -14.93 -13.30
C VAL A 128 -0.10 -14.37 -14.72
N GLN A 129 0.90 -13.66 -15.24
CA GLN A 129 0.91 -13.23 -16.64
C GLN A 129 1.55 -14.30 -17.54
N LYS A 130 1.02 -14.40 -18.77
CA LYS A 130 1.52 -15.34 -19.81
C LYS A 130 2.95 -14.99 -20.28
N PHE A 131 3.37 -13.76 -20.06
CA PHE A 131 4.69 -13.26 -20.43
C PHE A 131 5.61 -13.30 -19.22
N ILE A 132 6.75 -13.98 -19.37
CA ILE A 132 7.76 -14.09 -18.33
C ILE A 132 8.60 -12.81 -18.35
N GLY A 133 8.53 -12.00 -17.28
CA GLY A 133 9.45 -10.88 -17.03
C GLY A 133 8.95 -9.48 -17.38
N GLU A 134 7.65 -9.20 -17.29
CA GLU A 134 7.13 -7.82 -17.28
C GLU A 134 7.28 -7.16 -15.90
#